data_AF-A0A1G5XCD9-F1
#
_entry.id   AF-A0A1G5XCD9-F1
#
_cell.length_a   1.000
_cell.length_b   1.000
_cell.length_c   1.000
_cell.angle_alpha   90.00
_cell.angle_beta   90.00
_cell.angle_gamma   90.00
#
_symmetry.space_group_name_H-M   'P 1'
#
loop_
_entity.id
_entity.type
_entity.pdbx_description
1 polymer ?
#
loop_
_entity_poly.entity_id
_entity_poly.type
_entity_poly.pdbx_seq_one_letter_code
_entity_poly.pdbx_strand_id
1 'polypeptide(L)'
;MNNTSLDTRERRGVRNTHNIISIIFLSLLAVMAFIFSITLLIKNATLQREEEAVRSELDALNNEGYYTEAEARIMLDEAKKEAEEKTKKSFRDMIQQKLEAGEGTTATIRSLFPDQIVVASAGRYYFFPISDQIEHHGFSEGDFAYNDKGFLEYLGPDINVNVKQGVDVSRFQGNINWEKVAASGIDFAFIRVGFRGNTEGKIVLDDCFTDNIEGALANGIDVGVYFYTQAINEQEALEEVQILLDMIEPYDIKFPVVIDVESAESDSARTLNLTTDEYELVAKTFCETVKKAGYTPMIYGNVKSFTLLMDAADVDDYDIWIAYYGESQYYPYHFNIWQYTDSGKVDGIDGNVDLNICITDY
;
A
#
# COMPACT_ATOMS: atom_id res chain seq x y z
N MET A 1 -74.04 -97.06 58.54
CA MET A 1 -74.23 -97.43 57.13
C MET A 1 -73.09 -96.84 56.30
N ASN A 2 -72.34 -97.73 55.65
CA ASN A 2 -71.52 -97.60 54.44
C ASN A 2 -70.51 -96.45 54.21
N ASN A 3 -69.23 -96.83 54.29
CA ASN A 3 -68.28 -96.99 53.18
C ASN A 3 -68.13 -95.82 52.15
N THR A 4 -67.10 -94.99 52.32
CA THR A 4 -66.45 -94.19 51.26
C THR A 4 -64.94 -94.05 51.55
N SER A 5 -64.23 -95.18 51.65
CA SER A 5 -62.81 -95.27 52.05
C SER A 5 -61.81 -95.27 50.88
N LEU A 6 -62.22 -95.02 49.63
CA LEU A 6 -61.33 -95.21 48.47
C LEU A 6 -61.04 -93.96 47.61
N ASP A 7 -61.75 -92.83 47.77
CA ASP A 7 -61.58 -91.64 46.89
C ASP A 7 -60.74 -90.50 47.52
N THR A 8 -60.36 -90.60 48.80
CA THR A 8 -59.61 -89.56 49.53
C THR A 8 -58.09 -89.72 49.51
N ARG A 9 -57.55 -90.89 49.13
CA ARG A 9 -56.10 -91.17 49.11
C ARG A 9 -55.41 -90.72 47.81
N GLU A 10 -56.05 -90.81 46.64
CA GLU A 10 -55.46 -90.33 45.38
C GLU A 10 -55.43 -88.79 45.28
N ARG A 11 -56.50 -88.09 45.68
CA ARG A 11 -56.56 -86.61 45.59
C ARG A 11 -55.59 -85.86 46.52
N ARG A 12 -55.16 -86.48 47.63
CA ARG A 12 -54.18 -85.89 48.58
C ARG A 12 -52.72 -86.06 48.10
N GLY A 13 -52.40 -87.14 47.42
CA GLY A 13 -51.07 -87.37 46.82
C GLY A 13 -50.78 -86.42 45.65
N VAL A 14 -51.77 -86.16 44.79
CA VAL A 14 -51.61 -85.27 43.63
C VAL A 14 -51.40 -83.80 44.06
N ARG A 15 -52.10 -83.32 45.09
CA ARG A 15 -52.02 -81.92 45.55
C ARG A 15 -50.71 -81.58 46.27
N ASN A 16 -50.12 -82.51 47.03
CA ASN A 16 -48.79 -82.33 47.63
C ASN A 16 -47.67 -82.40 46.60
N THR A 17 -47.81 -83.25 45.59
CA THR A 17 -46.82 -83.36 44.50
C THR A 17 -46.80 -82.07 43.65
N HIS A 18 -47.95 -81.46 43.38
CA HIS A 18 -48.04 -80.20 42.63
C HIS A 18 -47.43 -79.00 43.38
N ASN A 19 -47.62 -78.93 44.71
CA ASN A 19 -47.01 -77.90 45.55
C ASN A 19 -45.49 -78.04 45.63
N ILE A 20 -44.96 -79.26 45.75
CA ILE A 20 -43.51 -79.51 45.76
C ILE A 20 -42.89 -79.16 44.40
N ILE A 21 -43.53 -79.53 43.29
CA ILE A 21 -43.07 -79.17 41.93
C ILE A 21 -43.06 -77.65 41.75
N SER A 22 -44.08 -76.93 42.26
CA SER A 22 -44.15 -75.47 42.16
C SER A 22 -43.08 -74.76 42.98
N ILE A 23 -42.77 -75.27 44.18
CA ILE A 23 -41.68 -74.74 45.02
C ILE A 23 -40.33 -74.99 44.36
N ILE A 24 -40.09 -76.19 43.82
CA ILE A 24 -38.85 -76.52 43.09
C ILE A 24 -38.71 -75.62 41.85
N PHE A 25 -39.80 -75.41 41.10
CA PHE A 25 -39.80 -74.54 39.91
C PHE A 25 -39.52 -73.06 40.25
N LEU A 26 -40.18 -72.51 41.28
CA LEU A 26 -39.92 -71.15 41.76
C LEU A 26 -38.49 -70.99 42.30
N SER A 27 -37.98 -72.00 43.00
CA SER A 27 -36.60 -72.02 43.50
C SER A 27 -35.59 -72.04 42.34
N LEU A 28 -35.84 -72.84 41.30
CA LEU A 28 -35.03 -72.87 40.08
C LEU A 28 -35.07 -71.54 39.34
N LEU A 29 -36.24 -70.90 39.25
CA LEU A 29 -36.40 -69.57 38.63
C LEU A 29 -35.62 -68.49 39.40
N ALA A 30 -35.68 -68.51 40.73
CA ALA A 30 -34.91 -67.61 41.57
C ALA A 30 -33.39 -67.82 41.40
N VAL A 31 -32.93 -69.07 41.32
CA VAL A 31 -31.52 -69.38 41.07
C VAL A 31 -31.09 -68.93 39.68
N MET A 32 -31.91 -69.13 38.63
CA MET A 32 -31.61 -68.64 37.29
C MET A 32 -31.53 -67.11 37.24
N ALA A 33 -32.47 -66.41 37.88
CA ALA A 33 -32.46 -64.95 37.97
C ALA A 33 -31.23 -64.43 38.74
N PHE A 34 -30.82 -65.13 39.79
CA PHE A 34 -29.62 -64.82 40.57
C PHE A 34 -28.34 -65.03 39.75
N ILE A 35 -28.23 -66.15 39.02
CA ILE A 35 -27.10 -66.43 38.12
C ILE A 35 -27.03 -65.38 36.99
N PHE A 36 -28.17 -65.00 36.41
CA PHE A 36 -28.23 -63.97 35.38
C PHE A 36 -27.77 -62.61 35.91
N SER A 37 -28.22 -62.24 37.12
CA SER A 37 -27.81 -60.99 37.77
C SER A 37 -26.31 -60.96 38.08
N ILE A 38 -25.75 -62.07 38.56
CA ILE A 38 -24.29 -62.21 38.76
C ILE A 38 -23.54 -62.08 37.44
N THR A 39 -24.06 -62.68 36.35
CA THR A 39 -23.42 -62.61 35.03
C THR A 39 -23.40 -61.17 34.51
N LEU A 40 -24.49 -60.41 34.70
CA LEU A 40 -24.55 -58.99 34.35
C LEU A 40 -23.58 -58.15 35.18
N LEU A 41 -23.49 -58.40 36.49
CA LEU A 41 -22.54 -57.70 37.36
C LEU A 41 -21.10 -57.95 36.95
N ILE A 42 -20.76 -59.20 36.61
CA ILE A 42 -19.42 -59.54 36.11
C ILE A 42 -19.14 -58.84 34.78
N LYS A 43 -20.10 -58.88 33.83
CA LYS A 43 -19.95 -58.18 32.53
C LYS A 43 -19.79 -56.67 32.68
N ASN A 44 -20.55 -56.05 33.58
CA ASN A 44 -20.44 -54.62 33.84
C ASN A 44 -19.08 -54.27 34.47
N ALA A 45 -18.63 -55.07 35.44
CA ALA A 45 -17.32 -54.88 36.06
C ALA A 45 -16.17 -55.10 35.07
N THR A 46 -16.29 -56.02 34.10
CA THR A 46 -15.28 -56.18 33.05
C THR A 46 -15.28 -55.02 32.06
N LEU A 47 -16.46 -54.52 31.66
CA LEU A 47 -16.57 -53.35 30.78
C LEU A 47 -15.97 -52.10 31.41
N GLN A 48 -16.21 -51.87 32.70
CA GLN A 48 -15.62 -50.74 33.43
C GLN A 48 -14.10 -50.83 33.48
N ARG A 49 -13.53 -52.03 33.68
CA ARG A 49 -12.08 -52.21 33.65
C ARG A 49 -11.48 -52.04 32.26
N GLU A 50 -12.17 -52.50 31.21
CA GLU A 50 -11.76 -52.27 29.83
C GLU A 50 -11.79 -50.77 29.50
N GLU A 51 -12.82 -50.04 29.93
CA GLU A 51 -12.92 -48.59 29.75
C GLU A 51 -11.81 -47.85 30.50
N GLU A 52 -11.52 -48.21 31.75
CA GLU A 52 -10.42 -47.63 32.53
C GLU A 52 -9.04 -47.95 31.91
N ALA A 53 -8.84 -49.17 31.39
CA ALA A 53 -7.60 -49.55 30.74
C ALA A 53 -7.38 -48.79 29.43
N VAL A 54 -8.40 -48.68 28.58
CA VAL A 54 -8.35 -47.90 27.34
C VAL A 54 -8.12 -46.42 27.64
N ARG A 55 -8.75 -45.87 28.68
CA ARG A 55 -8.55 -44.49 29.12
C ARG A 55 -7.13 -44.26 29.63
N SER A 56 -6.59 -45.17 30.43
CA SER A 56 -5.21 -45.10 30.91
C SER A 56 -4.19 -45.22 29.78
N GLU A 57 -4.48 -46.02 28.75
CA GLU A 57 -3.64 -46.14 27.55
C GLU A 57 -3.70 -44.87 26.70
N LEU A 58 -4.88 -44.26 26.55
CA LEU A 58 -5.06 -42.97 25.90
C LEU A 58 -4.28 -41.86 26.64
N ASP A 59 -4.37 -41.81 27.97
CA ASP A 59 -3.65 -40.84 28.80
C ASP A 59 -2.12 -41.03 28.73
N ALA A 60 -1.64 -42.27 28.60
CA ALA A 60 -0.22 -42.57 28.41
C ALA A 60 0.26 -42.12 27.01
N LEU A 61 -0.50 -42.40 25.96
CA LEU A 61 -0.20 -41.97 24.58
C LEU A 61 -0.18 -40.44 24.45
N ASN A 62 -1.11 -39.74 25.10
CA ASN A 62 -1.16 -38.28 25.10
C ASN A 62 0.07 -37.67 25.79
N ASN A 63 0.53 -38.28 26.90
CA ASN A 63 1.78 -37.88 27.57
C ASN A 63 3.06 -38.17 26.75
N GLU A 64 3.01 -39.15 25.84
CA GLU A 64 4.09 -39.44 24.87
C GLU A 64 4.00 -38.59 23.59
N GLY A 65 3.01 -37.69 23.48
CA GLY A 65 2.86 -36.74 22.37
C GLY A 65 2.04 -37.27 21.18
N TYR A 66 1.29 -38.36 21.36
CA TYR A 66 0.35 -38.89 20.37
C TYR A 66 -1.07 -38.38 20.64
N TYR A 67 -1.63 -37.61 19.70
CA TYR A 67 -2.97 -37.04 19.79
C TYR A 67 -3.97 -37.83 18.94
N THR A 68 -5.21 -37.94 19.40
CA THR A 68 -6.31 -38.38 18.51
C THR A 68 -6.51 -37.36 17.39
N GLU A 69 -7.11 -37.77 16.27
CA GLU A 69 -7.40 -36.85 15.16
C GLU A 69 -8.27 -35.66 15.61
N ALA A 70 -9.18 -35.89 16.55
CA ALA A 70 -10.03 -34.84 17.12
C ALA A 70 -9.22 -33.84 17.98
N GLU A 71 -8.34 -34.33 18.86
CA GLU A 71 -7.48 -33.46 19.69
C GLU A 71 -6.46 -32.70 18.85
N ALA A 72 -5.85 -33.34 17.85
CA ALA A 72 -4.95 -32.68 16.91
C ALA A 72 -5.64 -31.54 16.14
N ARG A 73 -6.92 -31.72 15.75
CA ARG A 73 -7.72 -30.65 15.13
C ARG A 73 -8.00 -29.50 16.10
N ILE A 74 -8.34 -29.80 17.36
CA ILE A 74 -8.56 -28.78 18.39
C ILE A 74 -7.29 -27.97 18.63
N MET A 75 -6.14 -28.63 18.81
CA MET A 75 -4.86 -27.96 18.99
C MET A 75 -4.45 -27.13 17.78
N LEU A 76 -4.69 -27.65 16.56
CA LEU A 76 -4.46 -26.89 15.33
C LEU A 76 -5.34 -25.65 15.25
N ASP A 77 -6.62 -25.75 15.63
CA ASP A 77 -7.54 -24.63 15.62
C ASP A 77 -7.22 -23.60 16.72
N GLU A 78 -6.79 -24.04 17.90
CA GLU A 78 -6.30 -23.17 18.98
C GLU A 78 -5.00 -22.47 18.57
N ALA A 79 -4.02 -23.20 18.03
CA ALA A 79 -2.78 -22.63 17.53
C ALA A 79 -3.02 -21.63 16.39
N LYS A 80 -3.98 -21.90 15.50
CA LYS A 80 -4.42 -20.94 14.47
C LYS A 80 -5.02 -19.68 15.09
N LYS A 81 -5.93 -19.82 16.06
CA LYS A 81 -6.52 -18.67 16.77
C LYS A 81 -5.47 -17.85 17.50
N GLU A 82 -4.56 -18.49 18.22
CA GLU A 82 -3.45 -17.81 18.90
C GLU A 82 -2.53 -17.10 17.91
N ALA A 83 -2.20 -17.75 16.78
CA ALA A 83 -1.41 -17.13 15.73
C ALA A 83 -2.12 -15.91 15.10
N GLU A 84 -3.43 -16.01 14.87
CA GLU A 84 -4.25 -14.90 14.38
C GLU A 84 -4.31 -13.74 15.40
N GLU A 85 -4.52 -14.03 16.68
CA GLU A 85 -4.55 -13.03 17.74
C GLU A 85 -3.20 -12.34 17.92
N LYS A 86 -2.12 -13.12 17.91
CA LYS A 86 -0.75 -12.60 17.96
C LYS A 86 -0.44 -11.72 16.77
N THR A 87 -0.85 -12.13 15.56
CA THR A 87 -0.67 -11.34 14.34
C THR A 87 -1.47 -10.04 14.40
N LYS A 88 -2.74 -10.09 14.80
CA LYS A 88 -3.59 -8.90 14.99
C LYS A 88 -3.01 -7.94 16.02
N LYS A 89 -2.47 -8.47 17.12
CA LYS A 89 -1.82 -7.67 18.15
C LYS A 89 -0.55 -7.01 17.62
N SER A 90 0.34 -7.78 17.01
CA SER A 90 1.57 -7.26 16.40
C SER A 90 1.28 -6.17 15.37
N PHE A 91 0.24 -6.33 14.56
CA PHE A 91 -0.20 -5.34 13.59
C PHE A 91 -0.71 -4.05 14.23
N ARG A 92 -1.52 -4.15 15.30
CA ARG A 92 -1.98 -2.98 16.06
C ARG A 92 -0.84 -2.26 16.76
N ASP A 93 0.07 -3.02 17.38
CA ASP A 93 1.24 -2.48 18.08
C ASP A 93 2.15 -1.72 17.09
N MET A 94 2.34 -2.25 15.88
CA MET A 94 3.08 -1.58 14.79
C MET A 94 2.42 -0.25 14.38
N ILE A 95 1.10 -0.24 14.11
CA ILE A 95 0.38 0.99 13.74
C ILE A 95 0.45 2.01 14.88
N GLN A 96 0.24 1.57 16.12
CA GLN A 96 0.31 2.44 17.29
C GLN A 96 1.71 3.06 17.43
N GLN A 97 2.77 2.26 17.29
CA GLN A 97 4.15 2.73 17.38
C GLN A 97 4.47 3.78 16.31
N LYS A 98 4.03 3.57 15.07
CA LYS A 98 4.22 4.54 13.98
C LYS A 98 3.52 5.87 14.26
N LEU A 99 2.26 5.84 14.67
CA LEU A 99 1.50 7.04 15.01
C LEU A 99 2.07 7.76 16.24
N GLU A 100 2.50 7.03 17.27
CA GLU A 100 3.14 7.60 18.47
C GLU A 100 4.51 8.24 18.17
N ALA A 101 5.22 7.74 17.15
CA ALA A 101 6.45 8.35 16.64
C ALA A 101 6.21 9.63 15.82
N GLY A 102 4.95 10.04 15.62
CA GLY A 102 4.58 11.23 14.86
C GLY A 102 4.51 11.00 13.35
N GLU A 103 4.57 9.75 12.88
CA GLU A 103 4.38 9.42 11.48
C GLU A 103 2.96 9.81 11.04
N GLY A 104 2.85 10.53 9.92
CA GLY A 104 1.55 10.96 9.39
C GLY A 104 0.67 9.76 9.03
N THR A 105 -0.65 9.93 9.14
CA THR A 105 -1.63 8.87 8.85
C THR A 105 -1.44 8.25 7.45
N THR A 106 -1.12 9.08 6.45
CA THR A 106 -0.88 8.61 5.08
C THR A 106 0.38 7.74 4.97
N ALA A 107 1.49 8.15 5.61
CA ALA A 107 2.72 7.35 5.63
C ALA A 107 2.51 6.01 6.36
N THR A 108 1.77 6.03 7.48
CA THR A 108 1.40 4.80 8.19
C THR A 108 0.62 3.85 7.28
N ILE A 109 -0.38 4.33 6.54
CA ILE A 109 -1.17 3.49 5.62
C ILE A 109 -0.29 2.96 4.49
N ARG A 110 0.58 3.77 3.89
CA ARG A 110 1.52 3.34 2.84
C ARG A 110 2.36 2.15 3.28
N SER A 111 2.85 2.16 4.52
CA SER A 111 3.65 1.05 5.07
C SER A 111 2.90 -0.29 5.18
N LEU A 112 1.56 -0.27 5.12
CA LEU A 112 0.74 -1.48 5.18
C LEU A 112 0.54 -2.13 3.81
N PHE A 113 0.82 -1.41 2.72
CA PHE A 113 0.58 -1.83 1.33
C PHE A 113 1.84 -1.57 0.48
N PRO A 114 2.96 -2.28 0.74
CA PRO A 114 4.23 -2.04 0.06
C PRO A 114 4.21 -2.38 -1.44
N ASP A 115 3.21 -3.12 -1.89
CA ASP A 115 2.97 -3.50 -3.29
C ASP A 115 2.04 -2.51 -4.03
N GLN A 116 1.64 -1.41 -3.37
CA GLN A 116 0.67 -0.45 -3.90
C GLN A 116 1.10 1.00 -3.68
N ILE A 117 0.84 1.83 -4.68
CA ILE A 117 0.86 3.28 -4.53
C ILE A 117 -0.45 3.70 -3.85
N VAL A 118 -0.33 4.37 -2.70
CA VAL A 118 -1.43 4.87 -1.89
C VAL A 118 -1.45 6.39 -1.94
N VAL A 119 -2.56 6.92 -2.45
CA VAL A 119 -2.79 8.35 -2.66
C VAL A 119 -3.99 8.81 -1.86
N ALA A 120 -3.80 9.84 -1.03
CA ALA A 120 -4.89 10.51 -0.32
C ALA A 120 -5.42 11.67 -1.18
N SER A 121 -6.71 11.66 -1.50
CA SER A 121 -7.34 12.73 -2.28
C SER A 121 -8.84 12.78 -2.01
N ALA A 122 -9.42 13.99 -1.95
CA ALA A 122 -10.84 14.22 -1.71
C ALA A 122 -11.40 13.46 -0.48
N GLY A 123 -10.64 13.41 0.61
CA GLY A 123 -11.05 12.77 1.87
C GLY A 123 -11.07 11.23 1.86
N ARG A 124 -10.51 10.58 0.83
CA ARG A 124 -10.37 9.12 0.76
C ARG A 124 -8.98 8.69 0.28
N TYR A 125 -8.70 7.40 0.39
CA TYR A 125 -7.48 6.77 -0.10
C TYR A 125 -7.77 5.96 -1.36
N TYR A 126 -6.86 6.07 -2.33
CA TYR A 126 -6.82 5.28 -3.55
C TYR A 126 -5.60 4.38 -3.54
N PHE A 127 -5.75 3.21 -4.14
CA PHE A 127 -4.77 2.14 -4.10
C PHE A 127 -4.52 1.67 -5.52
N PHE A 128 -3.27 1.76 -5.97
CA PHE A 128 -2.85 1.38 -7.31
C PHE A 128 -1.77 0.30 -7.20
N PRO A 129 -1.93 -0.87 -7.84
CA PRO A 129 -0.87 -1.86 -7.90
C PRO A 129 0.40 -1.25 -8.50
N ILE A 130 1.56 -1.54 -7.89
CA ILE A 130 2.84 -1.20 -8.51
C ILE A 130 3.08 -2.15 -9.69
N SER A 131 3.41 -1.59 -10.84
CA SER A 131 3.65 -2.33 -12.08
C SER A 131 5.13 -2.66 -12.25
N ASP A 132 5.43 -3.90 -12.65
CA ASP A 132 6.79 -4.31 -13.06
C ASP A 132 7.08 -3.97 -14.53
N GLN A 133 6.11 -3.38 -15.25
CA GLN A 133 6.26 -3.01 -16.68
C GLN A 133 6.92 -1.65 -16.86
N ILE A 134 6.80 -0.77 -15.87
CA ILE A 134 7.44 0.53 -15.83
C ILE A 134 8.80 0.36 -15.14
N GLU A 135 9.84 1.04 -15.61
CA GLU A 135 11.15 1.01 -14.95
C GLU A 135 11.06 1.60 -13.53
N HIS A 136 11.76 0.99 -12.57
CA HIS A 136 11.81 1.45 -11.17
C HIS A 136 13.06 2.30 -10.93
N HIS A 137 12.99 3.27 -10.02
CA HIS A 137 14.13 4.15 -9.74
C HIS A 137 15.32 3.46 -9.04
N GLY A 138 15.10 2.31 -8.40
CA GLY A 138 16.16 1.50 -7.76
C GLY A 138 16.76 2.04 -6.46
N PHE A 139 16.55 3.31 -6.11
CA PHE A 139 16.96 3.88 -4.82
C PHE A 139 16.32 3.23 -3.59
N SER A 140 17.09 3.15 -2.52
CA SER A 140 16.70 2.65 -1.21
C SER A 140 16.49 3.77 -0.19
N GLU A 141 15.79 3.45 0.91
CA GLU A 141 15.73 4.33 2.08
C GLU A 141 17.14 4.59 2.63
N GLY A 142 17.55 5.86 2.70
CA GLY A 142 18.89 6.27 3.14
C GLY A 142 19.92 6.48 2.03
N ASP A 143 19.57 6.26 0.76
CA ASP A 143 20.43 6.65 -0.37
C ASP A 143 20.56 8.17 -0.52
N PHE A 144 19.69 8.95 0.14
CA PHE A 144 19.72 10.40 0.12
C PHE A 144 19.75 10.97 1.53
N ALA A 145 20.47 12.08 1.71
CA ALA A 145 20.48 12.86 2.94
C ALA A 145 20.73 14.33 2.67
N TYR A 146 20.24 15.19 3.56
CA TYR A 146 20.54 16.62 3.50
C TYR A 146 21.97 16.91 3.97
N ASN A 147 22.68 17.75 3.21
CA ASN A 147 23.96 18.31 3.64
C ASN A 147 23.78 19.49 4.60
N ASP A 148 24.90 20.04 5.09
CA ASP A 148 24.89 21.18 6.03
C ASP A 148 24.26 22.46 5.47
N LYS A 149 24.09 22.56 4.15
CA LYS A 149 23.43 23.67 3.46
C LYS A 149 21.93 23.43 3.24
N GLY A 150 21.42 22.25 3.57
CA GLY A 150 20.03 21.87 3.35
C GLY A 150 19.73 21.38 1.92
N PHE A 151 20.75 21.02 1.14
CA PHE A 151 20.57 20.38 -0.17
C PHE A 151 20.61 18.87 -0.05
N LEU A 152 19.80 18.18 -0.84
CA LEU A 152 19.74 16.73 -0.87
C LEU A 152 20.93 16.16 -1.68
N GLU A 153 21.71 15.27 -1.09
CA GLU A 153 22.85 14.60 -1.73
C GLU A 153 22.62 13.09 -1.81
N TYR A 154 23.16 12.47 -2.86
CA TYR A 154 23.17 11.01 -3.00
C TYR A 154 24.36 10.41 -2.25
N LEU A 155 24.08 9.48 -1.34
CA LEU A 155 25.01 8.73 -0.51
C LEU A 155 24.98 7.23 -0.79
N GLY A 156 24.17 6.80 -1.77
CA GLY A 156 24.01 5.41 -2.11
C GLY A 156 25.26 4.78 -2.76
N PRO A 157 25.25 3.45 -2.97
CA PRO A 157 26.42 2.70 -3.40
C PRO A 157 26.75 2.84 -4.89
N ASP A 158 25.83 3.34 -5.73
CA ASP A 158 26.06 3.45 -7.16
C ASP A 158 26.85 4.71 -7.51
N ILE A 159 28.14 4.52 -7.79
CA ILE A 159 29.06 5.61 -8.11
C ILE A 159 28.75 6.32 -9.45
N ASN A 160 27.85 5.77 -10.27
CA ASN A 160 27.46 6.40 -11.54
C ASN A 160 26.32 7.41 -11.39
N VAL A 161 25.66 7.45 -10.22
CA VAL A 161 24.64 8.45 -9.93
C VAL A 161 25.33 9.78 -9.65
N ASN A 162 25.21 10.70 -10.59
CA ASN A 162 25.67 12.08 -10.44
C ASN A 162 24.46 12.99 -10.25
N VAL A 163 24.45 13.75 -9.16
CA VAL A 163 23.33 14.61 -8.79
C VAL A 163 23.68 16.06 -9.05
N LYS A 164 22.91 16.71 -9.92
CA LYS A 164 22.94 18.18 -10.11
C LYS A 164 21.87 18.82 -9.23
N GLN A 165 22.19 19.98 -8.63
CA GLN A 165 21.26 20.75 -7.80
C GLN A 165 20.53 21.78 -8.65
N GLY A 166 19.23 21.95 -8.43
CA GLY A 166 18.43 22.90 -9.19
C GLY A 166 17.36 23.60 -8.39
N VAL A 167 16.85 24.68 -8.97
CA VAL A 167 15.68 25.41 -8.48
C VAL A 167 14.62 25.44 -9.58
N ASP A 168 13.36 25.61 -9.21
CA ASP A 168 12.33 26.06 -10.16
C ASP A 168 11.69 27.35 -9.67
N VAL A 169 11.52 28.29 -10.60
CA VAL A 169 11.21 29.69 -10.28
C VAL A 169 10.17 30.28 -11.23
N SER A 170 9.44 31.25 -10.69
CA SER A 170 8.43 32.02 -11.39
C SER A 170 8.33 33.44 -10.83
N ARG A 171 7.30 34.20 -11.21
CA ARG A 171 6.99 35.50 -10.60
C ARG A 171 6.93 35.49 -9.06
N PHE A 172 6.70 34.34 -8.44
CA PHE A 172 6.56 34.24 -6.98
C PHE A 172 7.87 34.46 -6.23
N GLN A 173 9.02 34.21 -6.87
CA GLN A 173 10.34 34.44 -6.29
C GLN A 173 10.82 35.90 -6.46
N GLY A 174 10.08 36.72 -7.23
CA GLY A 174 10.38 38.14 -7.42
C GLY A 174 11.74 38.37 -8.09
N ASN A 175 12.49 39.35 -7.58
CA ASN A 175 13.80 39.70 -8.13
C ASN A 175 14.89 38.76 -7.60
N ILE A 176 15.51 37.99 -8.49
CA ILE A 176 16.54 37.01 -8.14
C ILE A 176 17.94 37.58 -8.41
N ASN A 177 18.86 37.42 -7.45
CA ASN A 177 20.29 37.63 -7.66
C ASN A 177 20.95 36.33 -8.12
N TRP A 178 21.00 36.13 -9.44
CA TRP A 178 21.52 34.91 -10.06
C TRP A 178 23.01 34.65 -9.84
N GLU A 179 23.82 35.68 -9.61
CA GLU A 179 25.24 35.51 -9.25
C GLU A 179 25.37 34.78 -7.90
N LYS A 180 24.54 35.14 -6.92
CA LYS A 180 24.50 34.46 -5.62
C LYS A 180 23.89 33.05 -5.71
N VAL A 181 22.89 32.86 -6.57
CA VAL A 181 22.30 31.55 -6.82
C VAL A 181 23.35 30.58 -7.39
N ALA A 182 24.09 31.00 -8.41
CA ALA A 182 25.20 30.21 -8.96
C ALA A 182 26.28 29.95 -7.90
N ALA A 183 26.65 30.96 -7.10
CA ALA A 183 27.62 30.80 -6.02
C ALA A 183 27.14 29.87 -4.89
N SER A 184 25.84 29.63 -4.77
CA SER A 184 25.27 28.67 -3.81
C SER A 184 25.46 27.21 -4.24
N GLY A 185 25.84 26.97 -5.50
CA GLY A 185 26.00 25.64 -6.07
C GLY A 185 24.75 25.12 -6.78
N ILE A 186 23.93 26.02 -7.30
CA ILE A 186 22.81 25.65 -8.19
C ILE A 186 23.36 25.46 -9.61
N ASP A 187 23.14 24.28 -10.17
CA ASP A 187 23.63 23.86 -11.49
C ASP A 187 22.61 24.15 -12.59
N PHE A 188 21.31 24.01 -12.30
CA PHE A 188 20.24 24.25 -13.26
C PHE A 188 19.03 24.98 -12.68
N ALA A 189 18.20 25.56 -13.55
CA ALA A 189 16.92 26.15 -13.17
C ALA A 189 15.80 25.83 -14.16
N PHE A 190 14.61 25.47 -13.66
CA PHE A 190 13.38 25.52 -14.46
C PHE A 190 12.69 26.85 -14.28
N ILE A 191 12.38 27.51 -15.40
CA ILE A 191 11.79 28.86 -15.40
C ILE A 191 10.40 28.81 -15.98
N ARG A 192 9.41 29.32 -15.23
CA ARG A 192 8.03 29.34 -15.72
C ARG A 192 7.92 30.30 -16.88
N VAL A 193 7.42 29.82 -18.01
CA VAL A 193 7.12 30.67 -19.17
C VAL A 193 5.74 31.28 -19.05
N GLY A 194 4.78 30.50 -18.57
CA GLY A 194 3.41 30.93 -18.42
C GLY A 194 2.55 29.85 -17.78
N PHE A 195 1.27 30.16 -17.69
CA PHE A 195 0.27 29.24 -17.17
C PHE A 195 -1.08 29.47 -17.83
N ARG A 196 -1.94 28.45 -17.82
CA ARG A 196 -3.36 28.60 -18.12
C ARG A 196 -4.16 28.67 -16.82
N GLY A 197 -5.01 29.69 -16.69
CA GLY A 197 -5.82 29.90 -15.49
C GLY A 197 -6.86 28.80 -15.28
N ASN A 198 -7.02 28.38 -14.02
CA ASN A 198 -7.89 27.25 -13.61
C ASN A 198 -9.41 27.47 -13.78
N THR A 199 -9.87 28.70 -14.06
CA THR A 199 -11.30 29.02 -14.16
C THR A 199 -11.67 29.43 -15.59
N GLU A 200 -11.20 30.60 -16.04
CA GLU A 200 -11.53 31.11 -17.38
C GLU A 200 -10.68 30.50 -18.51
N GLY A 201 -9.65 29.70 -18.18
CA GLY A 201 -8.78 29.09 -19.19
C GLY A 201 -7.89 30.09 -19.93
N LYS A 202 -7.68 31.30 -19.41
CA LYS A 202 -6.81 32.31 -20.02
C LYS A 202 -5.34 31.95 -19.85
N ILE A 203 -4.58 32.08 -20.93
CA ILE A 203 -3.12 31.99 -20.88
C ILE A 203 -2.55 33.31 -20.36
N VAL A 204 -1.63 33.21 -19.40
CA VAL A 204 -0.92 34.33 -18.79
C VAL A 204 0.58 34.01 -18.82
N LEU A 205 1.37 34.87 -19.47
CA LEU A 205 2.84 34.77 -19.44
C LEU A 205 3.36 35.13 -18.06
N ASP A 206 4.44 34.49 -17.63
CA ASP A 206 5.12 34.83 -16.39
C ASP A 206 5.90 36.15 -16.53
N ASP A 207 5.51 37.12 -15.71
CA ASP A 207 6.02 38.50 -15.76
C ASP A 207 7.53 38.57 -15.48
N CYS A 208 8.09 37.55 -14.80
CA CYS A 208 9.51 37.45 -14.47
C CYS A 208 10.28 36.51 -15.42
N PHE A 209 9.63 35.91 -16.42
CA PHE A 209 10.27 34.94 -17.32
C PHE A 209 11.57 35.47 -17.93
N THR A 210 11.54 36.66 -18.54
CA THR A 210 12.69 37.25 -19.26
C THR A 210 13.86 37.53 -18.31
N ASP A 211 13.59 38.18 -17.19
CA ASP A 211 14.63 38.51 -16.19
C ASP A 211 15.26 37.23 -15.61
N ASN A 212 14.44 36.19 -15.40
CA ASN A 212 14.91 34.91 -14.87
C ASN A 212 15.78 34.15 -15.89
N ILE A 213 15.34 34.03 -17.14
CA ILE A 213 16.07 33.26 -18.16
C ILE A 213 17.39 33.93 -18.52
N GLU A 214 17.38 35.25 -18.73
CA GLU A 214 18.61 35.99 -19.02
C GLU A 214 19.57 35.96 -17.82
N GLY A 215 19.04 36.09 -16.61
CA GLY A 215 19.81 36.07 -15.38
C GLY A 215 20.48 34.71 -15.11
N ALA A 216 19.75 33.61 -15.25
CA ALA A 216 20.28 32.26 -15.06
C ALA A 216 21.37 31.94 -16.11
N LEU A 217 21.06 32.15 -17.40
CA LEU A 217 22.00 31.88 -18.50
C LEU A 217 23.27 32.72 -18.39
N ALA A 218 23.16 34.01 -18.04
CA ALA A 218 24.31 34.90 -17.87
C ALA A 218 25.25 34.49 -16.72
N ASN A 219 24.76 33.69 -15.77
CA ASN A 219 25.55 33.17 -14.64
C ASN A 219 25.95 31.70 -14.82
N GLY A 220 25.79 31.15 -16.03
CA GLY A 220 26.24 29.80 -16.37
C GLY A 220 25.40 28.67 -15.76
N ILE A 221 24.17 28.97 -15.35
CA ILE A 221 23.19 27.99 -14.89
C ILE A 221 22.48 27.43 -16.12
N ASP A 222 22.39 26.10 -16.23
CA ASP A 222 21.64 25.49 -17.32
C ASP A 222 20.13 25.70 -17.13
N VAL A 223 19.41 25.98 -18.22
CA VAL A 223 17.99 26.37 -18.14
C VAL A 223 17.09 25.39 -18.86
N GLY A 224 16.07 24.93 -18.13
CA GLY A 224 14.86 24.32 -18.66
C GLY A 224 13.68 25.27 -18.45
N VAL A 225 12.55 24.98 -19.07
CA VAL A 225 11.35 25.83 -18.94
C VAL A 225 10.11 25.00 -18.69
N TYR A 226 9.12 25.57 -18.02
CA TYR A 226 7.86 24.89 -17.77
C TYR A 226 6.64 25.76 -18.02
N PHE A 227 5.53 25.09 -18.30
CA PHE A 227 4.21 25.70 -18.45
C PHE A 227 3.19 25.00 -17.56
N TYR A 228 2.59 25.72 -16.61
CA TYR A 228 1.51 25.18 -15.77
C TYR A 228 0.23 25.06 -16.60
N THR A 229 -0.15 23.82 -16.91
CA THR A 229 -1.31 23.57 -17.77
C THR A 229 -2.60 23.56 -16.97
N GLN A 230 -3.65 24.08 -17.58
CA GLN A 230 -5.04 23.79 -17.21
C GLN A 230 -5.85 23.50 -18.48
N ALA A 231 -5.19 23.04 -19.55
CA ALA A 231 -5.83 22.70 -20.81
C ALA A 231 -6.86 21.57 -20.60
N ILE A 232 -7.96 21.64 -21.34
CA ILE A 232 -9.04 20.64 -21.26
C ILE A 232 -9.19 19.82 -22.55
N ASN A 233 -8.31 20.03 -23.52
CA ASN A 233 -8.32 19.32 -24.81
C ASN A 233 -7.00 19.56 -25.57
N GLU A 234 -6.81 18.82 -26.65
CA GLU A 234 -5.65 18.90 -27.54
C GLU A 234 -5.40 20.31 -28.10
N GLN A 235 -6.45 21.04 -28.51
CA GLN A 235 -6.27 22.39 -29.08
C GLN A 235 -5.64 23.34 -28.07
N GLU A 236 -6.10 23.31 -26.82
CA GLU A 236 -5.55 24.16 -25.78
C GLU A 236 -4.13 23.78 -25.38
N ALA A 237 -3.79 22.49 -25.41
CA ALA A 237 -2.41 22.03 -25.21
C ALA A 237 -1.48 22.56 -26.33
N LEU A 238 -1.96 22.58 -27.58
CA LEU A 238 -1.22 23.17 -28.71
C LEU A 238 -1.02 24.68 -28.56
N GLU A 239 -2.02 25.41 -28.04
CA GLU A 239 -1.89 26.84 -27.75
C GLU A 239 -0.82 27.12 -26.68
N GLU A 240 -0.81 26.32 -25.60
CA GLU A 240 0.15 26.46 -24.50
C GLU A 240 1.58 26.19 -24.97
N VAL A 241 1.81 25.05 -25.64
CA VAL A 241 3.15 24.69 -26.13
C VAL A 241 3.65 25.65 -27.20
N GLN A 242 2.80 26.13 -28.11
CA GLN A 242 3.23 27.07 -29.14
C GLN A 242 3.71 28.39 -28.53
N ILE A 243 2.96 28.93 -27.57
CA ILE A 243 3.36 30.15 -26.86
C ILE A 243 4.68 29.93 -26.12
N LEU A 244 4.86 28.76 -25.49
CA LEU A 244 6.11 28.43 -24.83
C LEU A 244 7.28 28.41 -25.83
N LEU A 245 7.11 27.72 -26.96
CA LEU A 245 8.15 27.58 -27.98
C LEU A 245 8.54 28.94 -28.57
N ASP A 246 7.57 29.82 -28.81
CA ASP A 246 7.81 31.19 -29.30
C ASP A 246 8.63 32.01 -28.28
N MET A 247 8.37 31.84 -26.98
CA MET A 247 9.08 32.57 -25.92
C MET A 247 10.53 32.10 -25.73
N ILE A 248 10.82 30.83 -26.03
CA ILE A 248 12.17 30.28 -25.88
C ILE A 248 13.03 30.33 -27.14
N GLU A 249 12.46 30.60 -28.32
CA GLU A 249 13.19 30.69 -29.60
C GLU A 249 14.51 31.51 -29.54
N PRO A 250 14.58 32.65 -28.81
CA PRO A 250 15.80 33.45 -28.75
C PRO A 250 16.94 32.85 -27.90
N TYR A 251 16.68 31.79 -27.13
CA TYR A 251 17.59 31.29 -26.08
C TYR A 251 18.11 29.88 -26.39
N ASP A 252 19.32 29.58 -25.92
CA ASP A 252 19.91 28.23 -25.98
C ASP A 252 19.41 27.40 -24.80
N ILE A 253 18.32 26.66 -24.99
CA ILE A 253 17.71 25.80 -23.97
C ILE A 253 18.33 24.40 -24.04
N LYS A 254 19.00 24.00 -22.96
CA LYS A 254 19.68 22.69 -22.86
C LYS A 254 18.95 21.70 -21.97
N PHE A 255 18.17 22.18 -21.00
CA PHE A 255 17.37 21.33 -20.14
C PHE A 255 15.96 21.14 -20.70
N PRO A 256 15.18 20.18 -20.17
CA PRO A 256 13.88 19.83 -20.72
C PRO A 256 12.88 20.99 -20.79
N VAL A 257 11.94 20.85 -21.72
CA VAL A 257 10.75 21.69 -21.83
C VAL A 257 9.57 20.92 -21.25
N VAL A 258 8.98 21.47 -20.20
CA VAL A 258 8.14 20.75 -19.26
C VAL A 258 6.67 21.18 -19.37
N ILE A 259 5.77 20.21 -19.40
CA ILE A 259 4.37 20.43 -19.05
C ILE A 259 4.17 20.12 -17.56
N ASP A 260 3.65 21.10 -16.84
CA ASP A 260 3.33 20.97 -15.41
C ASP A 260 1.85 20.60 -15.26
N VAL A 261 1.62 19.33 -14.92
CA VAL A 261 0.30 18.71 -14.79
C VAL A 261 -0.04 18.51 -13.32
N GLU A 262 -0.87 19.42 -12.80
CA GLU A 262 -1.37 19.37 -11.43
C GLU A 262 -2.89 19.50 -11.37
N SER A 263 -3.46 18.89 -10.33
CA SER A 263 -4.85 19.15 -9.98
C SER A 263 -4.97 20.56 -9.38
N ALA A 264 -5.84 21.39 -9.95
CA ALA A 264 -6.17 22.65 -9.30
C ALA A 264 -7.01 22.38 -8.02
N GLU A 265 -6.57 22.96 -6.90
CA GLU A 265 -7.27 22.87 -5.60
C GLU A 265 -8.46 23.85 -5.57
N SER A 266 -9.46 23.61 -6.43
CA SER A 266 -10.68 24.40 -6.53
C SER A 266 -11.86 23.57 -7.04
N ASP A 267 -13.01 23.68 -6.37
CA ASP A 267 -14.27 23.05 -6.80
C ASP A 267 -14.81 23.62 -8.12
N SER A 268 -14.29 24.75 -8.58
CA SER A 268 -14.61 25.36 -9.87
C SER A 268 -13.49 25.23 -10.90
N ALA A 269 -12.48 24.39 -10.62
CA ALA A 269 -11.42 24.13 -11.57
C ALA A 269 -12.00 23.55 -12.87
N ARG A 270 -11.58 24.12 -14.00
CA ARG A 270 -12.02 23.66 -15.33
C ARG A 270 -11.55 22.25 -15.66
N THR A 271 -10.47 21.80 -15.01
CA THR A 271 -9.86 20.48 -15.13
C THR A 271 -10.47 19.44 -14.18
N LEU A 272 -11.41 19.84 -13.31
CA LEU A 272 -11.98 18.99 -12.25
C LEU A 272 -12.63 17.69 -12.76
N ASN A 273 -13.26 17.76 -13.94
CA ASN A 273 -14.01 16.63 -14.51
C ASN A 273 -13.29 15.96 -15.68
N LEU A 274 -12.01 16.28 -15.91
CA LEU A 274 -11.25 15.60 -16.95
C LEU A 274 -11.08 14.13 -16.60
N THR A 275 -11.18 13.27 -17.61
CA THR A 275 -10.82 11.86 -17.48
C THR A 275 -9.31 11.69 -17.55
N THR A 276 -8.84 10.50 -17.15
CA THR A 276 -7.43 10.11 -17.28
C THR A 276 -6.94 10.25 -18.72
N ASP A 277 -7.68 9.69 -19.69
CA ASP A 277 -7.39 9.81 -21.12
C ASP A 277 -7.30 11.27 -21.61
N GLU A 278 -8.08 12.20 -21.03
CA GLU A 278 -8.05 13.61 -21.41
C GLU A 278 -6.80 14.34 -20.89
N TYR A 279 -6.37 14.06 -19.65
CA TYR A 279 -5.09 14.55 -19.13
C TYR A 279 -3.91 14.02 -19.95
N GLU A 280 -3.92 12.72 -20.26
CA GLU A 280 -2.87 12.10 -21.06
C GLU A 280 -2.84 12.64 -22.48
N LEU A 281 -4.00 12.89 -23.11
CA LEU A 281 -4.06 13.53 -24.41
C LEU A 281 -3.39 14.91 -24.38
N VAL A 282 -3.70 15.73 -23.36
CA VAL A 282 -3.06 17.05 -23.18
C VAL A 282 -1.54 16.91 -23.02
N ALA A 283 -1.08 16.03 -22.14
CA ALA A 283 0.35 15.82 -21.88
C ALA A 283 1.09 15.30 -23.12
N LYS A 284 0.55 14.29 -23.80
CA LYS A 284 1.11 13.71 -25.04
C LYS A 284 1.15 14.75 -26.16
N THR A 285 0.08 15.52 -26.36
CA THR A 285 0.06 16.59 -27.37
C THR A 285 1.16 17.62 -27.13
N PHE A 286 1.33 18.06 -25.89
CA PHE A 286 2.41 18.99 -25.53
C PHE A 286 3.77 18.35 -25.79
N CYS A 287 4.04 17.18 -25.23
CA CYS A 287 5.33 16.51 -25.30
C CYS A 287 5.74 16.15 -26.74
N GLU A 288 4.82 15.66 -27.56
CA GLU A 288 5.09 15.38 -28.97
C GLU A 288 5.36 16.65 -29.78
N THR A 289 4.79 17.79 -29.38
CA THR A 289 5.04 19.07 -30.06
C THR A 289 6.41 19.62 -29.70
N VAL A 290 6.80 19.53 -28.42
CA VAL A 290 8.16 19.83 -27.93
C VAL A 290 9.21 18.97 -28.64
N LYS A 291 8.98 17.66 -28.74
CA LYS A 291 9.87 16.72 -29.41
C LYS A 291 10.05 17.04 -30.90
N LYS A 292 8.97 17.41 -31.59
CA LYS A 292 9.02 17.85 -33.00
C LYS A 292 9.78 19.17 -33.18
N ALA A 293 9.76 20.04 -32.17
CA ALA A 293 10.53 21.29 -32.17
C ALA A 293 12.02 21.07 -31.86
N GLY A 294 12.45 19.84 -31.52
CA GLY A 294 13.85 19.47 -31.30
C GLY A 294 14.32 19.58 -29.85
N TYR A 295 13.40 19.76 -28.91
CA TYR A 295 13.69 19.80 -27.47
C TYR A 295 13.33 18.47 -26.80
N THR A 296 13.91 18.24 -25.61
CA THR A 296 13.54 17.10 -24.76
C THR A 296 12.23 17.40 -24.03
N PRO A 297 11.15 16.64 -24.27
CA PRO A 297 9.91 16.78 -23.51
C PRO A 297 10.01 16.14 -22.13
N MET A 298 9.35 16.77 -21.16
CA MET A 298 9.25 16.26 -19.80
C MET A 298 7.87 16.56 -19.20
N ILE A 299 7.39 15.70 -18.32
CA ILE A 299 6.16 15.89 -17.56
C ILE A 299 6.53 16.10 -16.10
N TYR A 300 6.07 17.24 -15.55
CA TYR A 300 6.08 17.48 -14.13
C TYR A 300 4.75 17.11 -13.49
N GLY A 301 4.82 16.54 -12.28
CA GLY A 301 3.66 16.33 -11.44
C GLY A 301 4.05 15.69 -10.11
N ASN A 302 3.07 15.49 -9.24
CA ASN A 302 3.25 14.74 -8.00
C ASN A 302 2.67 13.33 -8.14
N VAL A 303 2.72 12.53 -7.07
CA VAL A 303 2.19 11.15 -7.06
C VAL A 303 0.70 11.10 -7.46
N LYS A 304 -0.10 12.11 -7.13
CA LYS A 304 -1.50 12.20 -7.57
C LYS A 304 -1.59 12.44 -9.08
N SER A 305 -0.69 13.24 -9.67
CA SER A 305 -0.64 13.45 -11.12
C SER A 305 -0.43 12.14 -11.87
N PHE A 306 0.56 11.34 -11.48
CA PHE A 306 0.91 10.07 -12.14
C PHE A 306 0.08 8.84 -11.71
N THR A 307 -1.03 9.05 -10.99
CA THR A 307 -1.96 7.95 -10.68
C THR A 307 -3.42 8.30 -10.89
N LEU A 308 -3.85 9.49 -10.45
CA LEU A 308 -5.25 9.90 -10.47
C LEU A 308 -5.57 10.76 -11.68
N LEU A 309 -4.60 11.52 -12.18
CA LEU A 309 -4.78 12.36 -13.37
C LEU A 309 -4.32 11.62 -14.63
N MET A 310 -3.20 10.92 -14.58
CA MET A 310 -2.64 10.12 -15.68
C MET A 310 -2.27 8.73 -15.16
N ASP A 311 -2.31 7.71 -16.02
CA ASP A 311 -1.63 6.45 -15.75
C ASP A 311 -0.13 6.63 -16.04
N ALA A 312 0.73 6.35 -15.05
CA ALA A 312 2.18 6.42 -15.22
C ALA A 312 2.68 5.58 -16.40
N ALA A 313 2.06 4.42 -16.66
CA ALA A 313 2.45 3.54 -17.76
C ALA A 313 2.15 4.14 -19.14
N ASP A 314 1.18 5.06 -19.23
CA ASP A 314 0.78 5.66 -20.49
C ASP A 314 1.63 6.89 -20.84
N VAL A 315 2.47 7.37 -19.92
CA VAL A 315 3.31 8.57 -20.09
C VAL A 315 4.79 8.32 -19.78
N ASP A 316 5.22 7.06 -19.63
CA ASP A 316 6.60 6.66 -19.29
C ASP A 316 7.61 6.79 -20.44
N ASP A 317 7.13 7.06 -21.66
CA ASP A 317 7.96 7.40 -22.83
C ASP A 317 8.61 8.81 -22.74
N TYR A 318 8.24 9.61 -21.74
CA TYR A 318 8.73 10.97 -21.53
C TYR A 318 9.56 11.06 -20.24
N ASP A 319 10.49 12.02 -20.19
CA ASP A 319 11.22 12.28 -18.95
C ASP A 319 10.25 12.76 -17.86
N ILE A 320 10.52 12.34 -16.62
CA ILE A 320 9.63 12.59 -15.47
C ILE A 320 10.32 13.50 -14.46
N TRP A 321 9.64 14.58 -14.11
CA TRP A 321 9.97 15.44 -12.97
C TRP A 321 8.92 15.23 -11.87
N ILE A 322 9.29 14.50 -10.82
CA ILE A 322 8.39 14.10 -9.74
C ILE A 322 8.51 15.03 -8.53
N ALA A 323 7.38 15.54 -8.04
CA ALA A 323 7.30 16.23 -6.75
C ALA A 323 6.94 15.27 -5.62
N TYR A 324 7.82 15.18 -4.62
CA TYR A 324 7.57 14.45 -3.38
C TYR A 324 8.42 15.00 -2.23
N TYR A 325 7.79 15.57 -1.20
CA TYR A 325 8.48 16.25 -0.11
C TYR A 325 8.75 15.32 1.08
N GLY A 326 9.66 14.38 0.88
CA GLY A 326 10.14 13.46 1.93
C GLY A 326 11.63 13.20 1.79
N GLU A 327 12.24 12.63 2.82
CA GLU A 327 13.68 12.29 2.80
C GLU A 327 14.01 11.13 1.86
N SER A 328 13.03 10.26 1.59
CA SER A 328 13.15 9.13 0.68
C SER A 328 12.04 9.16 -0.34
N GLN A 329 12.34 8.79 -1.58
CA GLN A 329 11.37 8.79 -2.65
C GLN A 329 10.27 7.75 -2.39
N TYR A 330 9.01 8.16 -2.57
CA TYR A 330 7.85 7.29 -2.44
C TYR A 330 7.30 6.82 -3.79
N TYR A 331 7.45 7.62 -4.84
CA TYR A 331 7.07 7.23 -6.19
C TYR A 331 8.02 6.13 -6.68
N PRO A 332 7.55 4.91 -6.98
CA PRO A 332 8.43 3.74 -7.17
C PRO A 332 9.12 3.70 -8.55
N TYR A 333 8.57 4.42 -9.53
CA TYR A 333 9.02 4.37 -10.91
C TYR A 333 10.19 5.31 -11.16
N HIS A 334 10.87 5.09 -12.28
CA HIS A 334 11.95 5.95 -12.76
C HIS A 334 11.50 7.41 -12.84
N PHE A 335 12.43 8.31 -12.52
CA PHE A 335 12.28 9.74 -12.67
C PHE A 335 13.64 10.34 -13.03
N ASN A 336 13.64 11.47 -13.73
CA ASN A 336 14.86 12.16 -14.13
C ASN A 336 15.19 13.29 -13.15
N ILE A 337 14.15 13.92 -12.61
CA ILE A 337 14.24 15.06 -11.70
C ILE A 337 13.29 14.85 -10.52
N TRP A 338 13.76 15.18 -9.32
CA TRP A 338 12.96 15.11 -8.10
C TRP A 338 12.94 16.48 -7.41
N GLN A 339 11.74 17.07 -7.34
CA GLN A 339 11.46 18.21 -6.46
C GLN A 339 11.23 17.70 -5.04
N TYR A 340 12.23 17.89 -4.18
CA TYR A 340 12.27 17.29 -2.84
C TYR A 340 11.77 18.23 -1.75
N THR A 341 11.61 19.53 -2.04
CA THR A 341 11.00 20.49 -1.10
C THR A 341 10.50 21.74 -1.82
N ASP A 342 9.46 22.35 -1.24
CA ASP A 342 8.89 23.67 -1.63
C ASP A 342 9.31 24.82 -0.68
N SER A 343 10.17 24.50 0.28
CA SER A 343 10.52 25.39 1.40
C SER A 343 12.02 25.63 1.53
N GLY A 344 12.75 25.40 0.43
CA GLY A 344 14.18 25.62 0.34
C GLY A 344 14.61 27.06 0.54
N LYS A 345 15.93 27.22 0.76
CA LYS A 345 16.60 28.51 0.94
C LYS A 345 17.86 28.54 0.10
N VAL A 346 17.94 29.53 -0.80
CA VAL A 346 19.11 29.76 -1.66
C VAL A 346 19.48 31.22 -1.58
N ASP A 347 20.77 31.51 -1.36
CA ASP A 347 21.23 32.89 -1.33
C ASP A 347 20.97 33.55 -2.69
N GLY A 348 20.32 34.71 -2.66
CA GLY A 348 19.91 35.45 -3.85
C GLY A 348 18.44 35.31 -4.21
N ILE A 349 17.69 34.43 -3.54
CA ILE A 349 16.23 34.32 -3.66
C ILE A 349 15.60 34.68 -2.31
N ASP A 350 14.72 35.68 -2.30
CA ASP A 350 13.99 36.06 -1.11
C ASP A 350 12.82 35.10 -0.87
N GLY A 351 12.71 34.53 0.32
CA GLY A 351 11.59 33.65 0.68
C GLY A 351 11.90 32.17 0.46
N ASN A 352 10.85 31.38 0.18
CA ASN A 352 10.97 29.95 -0.11
C ASN A 352 11.22 29.76 -1.60
N VAL A 353 11.99 28.73 -1.94
CA VAL A 353 12.18 28.27 -3.31
C VAL A 353 12.11 26.75 -3.36
N ASP A 354 11.57 26.25 -4.45
CA ASP A 354 11.46 24.84 -4.73
C ASP A 354 12.85 24.31 -5.11
N LEU A 355 13.26 23.20 -4.48
CA LEU A 355 14.58 22.60 -4.71
C LEU A 355 14.46 21.24 -5.38
N ASN A 356 15.36 21.04 -6.34
CA ASN A 356 15.36 19.89 -7.24
C ASN A 356 16.71 19.21 -7.24
N ILE A 357 16.68 17.89 -7.42
CA ILE A 357 17.85 17.15 -7.88
C ILE A 357 17.59 16.59 -9.27
N CYS A 358 18.59 16.65 -10.15
CA CYS A 358 18.57 15.98 -11.45
C CYS A 358 19.57 14.81 -11.41
N ILE A 359 19.11 13.63 -11.82
CA ILE A 359 19.91 12.39 -11.88
C ILE A 359 20.21 11.94 -13.31
N THR A 360 19.78 12.73 -14.29
CA THR A 360 20.01 12.51 -15.74
C THR A 360 21.03 13.52 -16.25
N ASP A 361 21.87 13.09 -17.20
CA ASP A 361 22.78 14.00 -17.90
C ASP A 361 22.12 14.46 -19.21
N TYR A 362 21.93 15.77 -19.35
CA TYR A 362 21.28 16.43 -20.47
C TYR A 362 22.28 17.11 -21.39
#